data_AF-A0A1M2YQX5-F1
#
_entry.id   AF-A0A1M2YQX5-F1
#
_cell.length_a   1.000
_cell.length_b   1.000
_cell.length_c   1.000
_cell.angle_alpha   90.00
_cell.angle_beta   90.00
_cell.angle_gamma   90.00
#
_symmetry.space_group_name_H-M   'P 1'
#
loop_
_entity.id
_entity.type
_entity.pdbx_description
1 polymer ?
#
loop_
_entity_poly.entity_id
_entity_poly.type
_entity_poly.pdbx_seq_one_letter_code
_entity_poly.pdbx_strand_id
1 'polypeptide(L)'
;MSYFREIEPGIHLMADRPLATEADGNAWVAEYDALLSANRPVAVIANVRNRPAPPAGKPMVLWTKARRAELARLVRLSVYVAEDPTEYAALEQALPARMKSSPYPMAVAADEAQAIAKARASLH
;
A
#
# COMPACT_ATOMS: atom_id res chain seq x y z
N MET A 1 -16.35 6.95 5.06
CA MET A 1 -15.90 5.60 4.64
C MET A 1 -14.38 5.60 4.60
N SER A 2 -13.76 4.58 5.18
CA SER A 2 -12.30 4.46 5.39
C SER A 2 -11.59 3.94 4.14
N TYR A 3 -10.34 4.38 3.92
CA TYR A 3 -9.39 3.88 2.92
C TYR A 3 -8.76 2.54 3.29
N PHE A 4 -8.69 2.19 4.57
CA PHE A 4 -8.06 0.95 5.03
C PHE A 4 -9.02 0.09 5.83
N ARG A 5 -9.23 -1.13 5.37
CA ARG A 5 -9.99 -2.14 6.11
C ARG A 5 -9.03 -3.22 6.59
N GLU A 6 -8.97 -3.42 7.89
CA GLU A 6 -8.29 -4.60 8.44
C GLU A 6 -9.11 -5.85 8.08
N ILE A 7 -8.47 -6.80 7.40
CA ILE A 7 -9.09 -8.08 7.01
C ILE A 7 -8.59 -9.22 7.90
N GLU A 8 -7.39 -9.10 8.42
CA GLU A 8 -6.75 -9.99 9.40
C GLU A 8 -5.82 -9.17 10.29
N PRO A 9 -5.43 -9.65 11.49
CA PRO A 9 -4.52 -8.94 12.37
C PRO A 9 -3.25 -8.44 11.66
N GLY A 10 -3.14 -7.12 11.50
CA GLY A 10 -2.01 -6.46 10.84
C GLY A 10 -2.02 -6.50 9.31
N ILE A 11 -3.04 -7.08 8.67
CA ILE A 11 -3.22 -7.07 7.21
C ILE A 11 -4.36 -6.12 6.85
N HIS A 12 -4.01 -5.08 6.09
CA HIS A 12 -4.94 -4.02 5.73
C HIS A 12 -5.14 -3.98 4.22
N LEU A 13 -6.39 -4.12 3.79
CA LEU A 13 -6.81 -3.96 2.41
C LEU A 13 -7.21 -2.52 2.15
N MET A 14 -6.67 -1.91 1.11
CA MET A 14 -7.09 -0.61 0.65
C MET A 14 -8.47 -0.72 -0.01
N ALA A 15 -9.43 0.08 0.46
CA ALA A 15 -10.77 0.12 -0.09
C ALA A 15 -10.78 0.66 -1.53
N ASP A 16 -11.78 0.26 -2.32
CA ASP A 16 -12.04 0.78 -3.66
C ASP A 16 -12.68 2.18 -3.61
N ARG A 17 -11.98 3.11 -2.97
CA ARG A 17 -12.34 4.52 -2.92
C ARG A 17 -11.44 5.30 -3.88
N PRO A 18 -11.99 6.17 -4.74
CA PRO A 18 -11.19 7.02 -5.61
C PRO A 18 -10.25 7.92 -4.80
N LEU A 19 -8.98 7.95 -5.19
CA LEU A 19 -7.98 8.92 -4.74
C LEU A 19 -7.84 10.00 -5.82
N ALA A 20 -8.82 10.91 -5.91
CA ALA A 20 -8.89 11.89 -7.00
C ALA A 20 -8.40 13.28 -6.59
N THR A 21 -8.77 13.72 -5.39
CA THR A 21 -8.55 15.09 -4.91
C THR A 21 -7.45 15.17 -3.86
N GLU A 22 -6.96 16.37 -3.59
CA GLU A 22 -6.02 16.60 -2.48
C GLU A 22 -6.64 16.20 -1.12
N ALA A 23 -7.94 16.46 -0.94
CA ALA A 23 -8.68 16.05 0.27
C ALA A 23 -8.69 14.52 0.44
N ASP A 24 -8.80 13.77 -0.65
CA ASP A 24 -8.72 12.30 -0.61
C ASP A 24 -7.33 11.84 -0.16
N GLY A 25 -6.27 12.44 -0.70
CA GLY A 25 -4.89 12.14 -0.30
C GLY A 25 -4.61 12.49 1.17
N ASN A 26 -5.13 13.62 1.67
CA ASN A 26 -5.01 14.00 3.08
C ASN A 26 -5.78 13.04 4.01
N ALA A 27 -6.97 12.60 3.60
CA ALA A 27 -7.73 11.61 4.35
C ALA A 27 -7.02 10.24 4.39
N TRP A 28 -6.46 9.80 3.26
CA TRP A 28 -5.64 8.58 3.20
C TRP A 28 -4.44 8.65 4.15
N VAL A 29 -3.75 9.80 4.18
CA VAL A 29 -2.62 10.06 5.08
C VAL A 29 -3.03 9.95 6.55
N ALA A 30 -4.14 10.59 6.93
CA ALA A 30 -4.64 10.56 8.31
C ALA A 30 -4.99 9.13 8.77
N GLU A 31 -5.58 8.33 7.88
CA GLU A 31 -5.92 6.94 8.21
C GLU A 31 -4.69 6.03 8.28
N TYR A 32 -3.68 6.27 7.43
CA TYR A 32 -2.41 5.54 7.53
C TYR A 32 -1.67 5.89 8.83
N ASP A 33 -1.68 7.16 9.24
CA ASP A 33 -1.13 7.57 10.55
C ASP A 33 -1.82 6.84 11.70
N ALA A 34 -3.15 6.69 11.65
CA ALA A 34 -3.88 5.92 12.65
C ALA A 34 -3.45 4.43 12.66
N LEU A 35 -3.24 3.84 11.49
CA LEU A 35 -2.74 2.46 11.35
C LEU A 35 -1.33 2.30 11.96
N LEU A 36 -0.42 3.24 11.72
CA LEU A 36 0.93 3.20 12.27
C LEU A 36 0.99 3.51 13.77
N SER A 37 0.03 4.31 14.29
CA SER A 37 -0.03 4.66 15.72
C SER A 37 -0.17 3.45 16.65
N ALA A 38 -0.72 2.33 16.15
CA ALA A 38 -0.77 1.06 16.87
C ALA A 38 0.63 0.45 17.12
N ASN A 39 1.68 1.02 16.51
CA ASN A 39 3.08 0.68 16.68
C ASN A 39 3.38 -0.83 16.55
N ARG A 40 2.67 -1.49 15.62
CA ARG A 40 2.80 -2.91 15.34
C ARG A 40 3.12 -3.13 13.85
N PRO A 41 3.80 -4.23 13.49
CA PRO A 41 4.04 -4.56 12.10
C PRO A 41 2.74 -4.70 11.30
N VAL A 42 2.75 -4.20 10.06
CA VAL A 42 1.59 -4.26 9.16
C VAL A 42 2.00 -4.67 7.74
N ALA A 43 1.06 -5.29 7.03
CA ALA A 43 1.10 -5.52 5.60
C ALA A 43 -0.08 -4.77 4.96
N VAL A 44 0.17 -4.11 3.83
CA VAL A 44 -0.84 -3.30 3.13
C VAL A 44 -1.05 -3.82 1.72
N ILE A 45 -2.29 -4.17 1.39
CA ILE A 45 -2.70 -4.65 0.08
C ILE A 45 -3.41 -3.52 -0.66
N ALA A 46 -2.97 -3.18 -1.86
CA ALA A 46 -3.56 -2.15 -2.70
C ALA A 46 -3.85 -2.68 -4.10
N ASN A 47 -5.04 -2.41 -4.63
CA ASN A 47 -5.34 -2.70 -6.03
C ASN A 47 -4.76 -1.59 -6.93
N VAL A 48 -4.13 -1.98 -8.03
CA VAL A 48 -3.52 -1.04 -8.98
C VAL A 48 -4.53 -0.13 -9.69
N ARG A 49 -5.81 -0.52 -9.71
CA ARG A 49 -6.91 0.34 -10.17
C ARG A 49 -7.13 1.55 -9.26
N ASN A 50 -6.70 1.47 -8.00
CA ASN A 50 -6.86 2.53 -7.00
C ASN A 50 -5.65 3.49 -6.98
N ARG A 51 -4.90 3.59 -8.08
CA ARG A 51 -3.78 4.54 -8.20
C ARG A 51 -4.28 5.98 -8.00
N PRO A 52 -3.58 6.79 -7.18
CA PRO A 52 -3.98 8.17 -6.96
C PRO A 52 -3.81 9.00 -8.24
N ALA A 53 -4.80 9.87 -8.49
CA ALA A 53 -4.62 10.99 -9.41
C ALA A 53 -3.55 11.95 -8.86
N PRO A 54 -2.89 12.76 -9.72
CA PRO A 54 -1.82 13.66 -9.28
C PRO A 54 -2.16 14.56 -8.06
N PRO A 55 -3.39 15.14 -7.95
CA PRO A 55 -3.75 15.95 -6.79
C PRO A 55 -3.77 15.16 -5.47
N ALA A 56 -4.27 13.91 -5.48
CA ALA A 56 -4.25 13.03 -4.31
C ALA A 56 -2.85 12.49 -4.01
N GLY A 57 -2.03 12.27 -5.03
CA GLY A 57 -0.69 11.70 -4.87
C GLY A 57 0.30 12.62 -4.17
N LYS A 58 0.19 13.94 -4.37
CA LYS A 58 1.11 14.93 -3.76
C LYS A 58 1.20 14.82 -2.23
N PRO A 59 0.10 14.89 -1.45
CA PRO A 59 0.17 14.75 0.00
C PRO A 59 0.71 13.37 0.42
N MET A 60 0.32 12.29 -0.26
CA MET A 60 0.79 10.93 0.04
C MET A 60 2.31 10.78 -0.14
N VAL A 61 2.88 11.35 -1.21
CA VAL A 61 4.33 11.32 -1.47
C VAL A 61 5.10 12.12 -0.43
N LEU A 62 4.62 13.32 -0.08
CA LEU A 62 5.27 14.14 0.95
C LEU A 62 5.23 13.45 2.32
N TRP A 63 4.10 12.86 2.67
CA TRP A 63 3.93 12.07 3.89
C TRP A 63 4.88 10.85 3.92
N THR A 64 4.97 10.10 2.82
CA THR A 64 5.85 8.92 2.71
C THR A 64 7.32 9.31 2.89
N LYS A 65 7.73 10.46 2.35
CA LYS A 65 9.10 10.98 2.54
C LYS A 65 9.36 11.36 3.99
N ALA A 66 8.43 12.06 4.64
CA ALA A 66 8.57 12.50 6.02
C ALA A 66 8.64 11.33 7.01
N ARG A 67 7.98 10.20 6.72
CA ARG A 67 7.89 9.02 7.61
C ARG A 67 8.71 7.82 7.16
N ARG A 68 9.72 8.05 6.31
CA ARG A 68 10.51 6.96 5.69
C ARG A 68 11.02 5.92 6.70
N ALA A 69 11.57 6.36 7.84
CA ALA A 69 12.14 5.47 8.85
C ALA A 69 11.07 4.65 9.59
N GLU A 70 9.94 5.26 9.93
CA GLU A 70 8.82 4.58 10.58
C GLU A 70 8.19 3.54 9.64
N LEU A 71 7.99 3.93 8.38
CA LEU A 71 7.50 3.04 7.33
C LEU A 71 8.42 1.83 7.13
N ALA A 72 9.73 2.04 7.10
CA ALA A 72 10.71 0.95 7.00
C ALA A 72 10.68 0.00 8.21
N ARG A 73 10.30 0.50 9.38
CA ARG A 73 10.23 -0.27 10.62
C ARG A 73 8.93 -1.07 10.74
N LEU A 74 7.80 -0.48 10.35
CA LEU A 74 6.46 -1.01 10.62
C LEU A 74 5.83 -1.72 9.41
N VAL A 75 6.09 -1.27 8.18
CA VAL A 75 5.49 -1.90 6.99
C VAL A 75 6.37 -3.06 6.54
N ARG A 76 5.90 -4.30 6.78
CA ARG A 76 6.61 -5.52 6.41
C ARG A 76 6.51 -5.80 4.92
N LEU A 77 5.36 -5.54 4.32
CA LEU A 77 5.14 -5.72 2.90
C LEU A 77 4.00 -4.83 2.39
N SER A 78 4.21 -4.23 1.23
CA SER A 78 3.11 -3.71 0.42
C SER A 78 2.86 -4.61 -0.78
N VAL A 79 1.63 -5.07 -0.99
CA VAL A 79 1.27 -5.94 -2.11
C VAL A 79 0.35 -5.20 -3.07
N TYR A 80 0.77 -5.12 -4.34
CA TYR A 80 -0.06 -4.58 -5.42
C TYR A 80 -0.82 -5.69 -6.12
N VAL A 81 -2.16 -5.63 -6.12
CA VAL A 81 -3.02 -6.56 -6.88
C VAL A 81 -3.19 -6.02 -8.29
N ALA A 82 -2.82 -6.83 -9.28
CA ALA A 82 -2.99 -6.56 -10.71
C ALA A 82 -3.61 -7.79 -11.39
N GLU A 83 -4.91 -7.72 -11.65
CA GLU A 83 -5.69 -8.83 -12.24
C GLU A 83 -5.44 -9.00 -13.74
N ASP A 84 -5.08 -7.91 -14.43
CA ASP A 84 -4.68 -7.97 -15.83
C ASP A 84 -3.26 -8.56 -15.96
N PRO A 85 -3.07 -9.64 -16.75
CA PRO A 85 -1.75 -10.28 -16.88
C PRO A 85 -0.66 -9.37 -17.45
N THR A 86 -1.02 -8.41 -18.30
CA THR A 86 -0.06 -7.46 -18.89
C THR A 86 0.38 -6.44 -17.85
N GLU A 87 -0.55 -5.92 -17.06
CA GLU A 87 -0.25 -5.02 -15.96
C GLU A 87 0.54 -5.73 -14.84
N TYR A 88 0.19 -6.98 -14.53
CA TYR A 88 0.94 -7.83 -13.61
C TYR A 88 2.41 -7.95 -14.05
N ALA A 89 2.65 -8.37 -15.30
CA ALA A 89 4.00 -8.56 -15.83
C ALA A 89 4.80 -7.24 -15.84
N ALA A 90 4.17 -6.14 -16.25
CA ALA A 90 4.82 -4.83 -16.25
C ALA A 90 5.20 -4.36 -14.83
N LEU A 91 4.35 -4.61 -13.84
CA LEU A 91 4.62 -4.28 -12.45
C LEU A 91 5.70 -5.17 -11.84
N GLU A 92 5.66 -6.47 -12.13
CA GLU A 92 6.65 -7.44 -11.67
C GLU A 92 8.04 -7.07 -12.22
N GLN A 93 8.14 -6.71 -13.50
CA GLN A 93 9.38 -6.24 -14.12
C GLN A 93 9.88 -4.92 -13.49
N ALA A 94 8.99 -3.99 -13.15
CA ALA A 94 9.34 -2.71 -12.56
C ALA A 94 9.65 -2.79 -11.05
N LEU A 95 9.27 -3.88 -10.38
CA LEU A 95 9.31 -4.03 -8.93
C LEU A 95 10.70 -3.81 -8.35
N PRO A 96 11.80 -4.39 -8.89
CA PRO A 96 13.14 -4.20 -8.32
C PRO A 96 13.58 -2.73 -8.31
N ALA A 97 13.22 -1.97 -9.36
CA ALA A 97 13.53 -0.54 -9.42
C ALA A 97 12.70 0.27 -8.41
N ARG A 98 11.41 -0.07 -8.24
CA ARG A 98 10.51 0.57 -7.26
C ARG A 98 10.94 0.29 -5.82
N MET A 99 11.39 -0.93 -5.53
CA MET A 99 11.87 -1.30 -4.20
C MET A 99 13.09 -0.47 -3.77
N LYS A 100 13.96 -0.05 -4.70
CA LYS A 100 15.13 0.80 -4.38
C LYS A 100 14.72 2.18 -3.83
N SER A 101 13.59 2.73 -4.27
CA SER A 101 13.11 4.04 -3.82
C SER A 101 12.08 3.95 -2.69
N SER A 102 11.48 2.78 -2.47
CA SER A 102 10.55 2.51 -1.38
C SER A 102 11.24 2.47 0.00
N PRO A 103 10.56 2.86 1.09
CA PRO A 103 11.01 2.57 2.46
C PRO A 103 10.79 1.12 2.89
N TYR A 104 9.90 0.38 2.24
CA TYR A 104 9.49 -0.97 2.64
C TYR A 104 9.49 -1.96 1.45
N PRO A 105 9.54 -3.27 1.73
CA PRO A 105 9.41 -4.30 0.70
C PRO A 105 8.08 -4.20 -0.07
N MET A 106 8.11 -4.58 -1.33
CA MET A 106 6.94 -4.60 -2.21
C MET A 106 6.81 -5.96 -2.89
N ALA A 107 5.59 -6.37 -3.18
CA ALA A 107 5.26 -7.53 -3.99
C ALA A 107 4.10 -7.23 -4.95
N VAL A 108 3.95 -8.06 -5.97
CA VAL A 108 2.79 -8.05 -6.88
C VAL A 108 2.03 -9.37 -6.70
N ALA A 109 0.71 -9.30 -6.84
CA ALA A 109 -0.18 -10.45 -6.84
C ALA A 109 -1.19 -10.34 -7.99
N ALA A 110 -1.56 -11.48 -8.56
CA ALA A 110 -2.55 -11.59 -9.63
C ALA A 110 -3.99 -11.44 -9.13
N ASP A 111 -4.23 -11.70 -7.84
CA ASP A 111 -5.54 -11.59 -7.21
C ASP A 111 -5.42 -11.29 -5.70
N GLU A 112 -6.55 -11.02 -5.07
CA GLU A 112 -6.63 -10.71 -3.63
C GLU A 112 -6.19 -11.92 -2.77
N ALA A 113 -6.53 -13.15 -3.14
CA ALA A 113 -6.19 -14.33 -2.35
C ALA A 113 -4.66 -14.55 -2.29
N GLN A 114 -3.98 -14.38 -3.42
CA GLN A 114 -2.53 -14.42 -3.50
C GLN A 114 -1.90 -13.25 -2.73
N ALA A 115 -2.52 -12.06 -2.75
CA ALA A 115 -2.04 -10.92 -1.98
C ALA A 115 -2.11 -11.16 -0.48
N ILE A 116 -3.23 -11.72 0.00
CA ILE A 116 -3.42 -12.11 1.40
C ILE A 116 -2.38 -13.15 1.80
N ALA A 117 -2.15 -14.18 0.97
CA ALA A 117 -1.14 -15.20 1.25
C ALA A 117 0.27 -14.61 1.40
N LYS A 118 0.66 -13.67 0.51
CA LYS A 118 1.94 -12.96 0.60
C LYS A 118 2.01 -12.06 1.84
N ALA A 119 0.93 -11.36 2.17
CA ALA A 119 0.85 -10.50 3.34
C ALA A 119 1.01 -11.30 4.65
N ARG A 120 0.31 -12.43 4.78
CA ARG A 120 0.46 -13.37 5.92
C ARG A 120 1.91 -13.81 6.06
N ALA A 121 2.53 -14.29 4.98
CA ALA A 121 3.92 -14.74 5.00
C ALA A 121 4.94 -13.66 5.42
N SER A 122 4.59 -12.36 5.30
CA SER A 122 5.48 -11.26 5.70
C SER A 122 5.38 -10.85 7.17
N LEU A 123 4.32 -11.29 7.87
CA LEU A 123 4.04 -10.93 9.27
C LEU A 123 4.44 -12.04 10.26
N HIS A 124 4.83 -13.21 9.77
CA HIS A 124 5.28 -14.37 10.54
C HIS A 124 6.80 -14.48 10.60
#